data_AF-A0A3P9CYU4-F1
#
_entry.id   AF-A0A3P9CYU4-F1
#
_cell.length_a   1.000
_cell.length_b   1.000
_cell.length_c   1.000
_cell.angle_alpha   90.00
_cell.angle_beta   90.00
_cell.angle_gamma   90.00
#
_symmetry.space_group_name_H-M   'P 1'
#
loop_
_entity.id
_entity.type
_entity.pdbx_description
1 polymer ?
#
loop_
_entity_poly.entity_id
_entity_poly.type
_entity_poly.pdbx_seq_one_letter_code
_entity_poly.pdbx_strand_id
1 'polypeptide(L)'
;MSFGERPYWDMSNQDVINAIEQDYRLPPPMDCPSALHQLMLDCWQKDRNVRPRFTDIVSTLDKMIRNPASLKAVANIPAPLLDRSIPDVNTFSSVEDWLAAIKMSQYRDNFLNSGFTSLQLVAQMTSEDLLRIGVTLAGHQKKILTNIQSMRVQMSQSSTPMA
;
A
#
# COMPACT_ATOMS: atom_id res chain seq x y z
N MET A 1 -4.84 -0.81 -8.38
CA MET A 1 -5.08 0.64 -8.55
C MET A 1 -4.90 1.36 -7.20
N SER A 2 -4.51 2.63 -7.22
CA SER A 2 -4.25 3.45 -6.00
C SER A 2 -5.46 4.24 -5.50
N PHE A 3 -6.55 4.34 -6.29
CA PHE A 3 -7.83 4.95 -5.90
C PHE A 3 -7.72 6.34 -5.21
N GLY A 4 -6.79 7.18 -5.66
CA GLY A 4 -6.61 8.54 -5.12
C GLY A 4 -5.69 8.63 -3.89
N GLU A 5 -4.91 7.60 -3.58
CA GLU A 5 -3.85 7.67 -2.57
C GLU A 5 -2.88 8.83 -2.86
N ARG A 6 -2.49 9.57 -1.82
CA ARG A 6 -1.55 10.70 -1.93
C ARG A 6 -0.17 10.17 -2.37
N PRO A 7 0.43 10.70 -3.45
CA PRO A 7 1.81 10.38 -3.84
C PRO A 7 2.80 10.72 -2.73
N TYR A 8 3.74 9.80 -2.45
CA TYR A 8 4.80 9.98 -1.44
C TYR A 8 4.27 10.45 -0.07
N TRP A 9 3.12 9.92 0.34
CA TRP A 9 2.41 10.44 1.51
C TRP A 9 3.19 10.32 2.83
N ASP A 10 4.14 9.38 2.91
CA ASP A 10 5.01 9.15 4.07
C ASP A 10 6.28 10.01 4.07
N MET A 11 6.41 10.96 3.13
CA MET A 11 7.62 11.76 2.93
C MET A 11 7.33 13.27 3.06
N SER A 12 8.29 14.01 3.62
CA SER A 12 8.27 15.48 3.55
C SER A 12 8.58 15.96 2.13
N ASN A 13 8.27 17.21 1.81
CA ASN A 13 8.60 17.77 0.50
C ASN A 13 10.10 17.68 0.18
N GLN A 14 10.97 17.87 1.19
CA GLN A 14 12.42 17.77 1.01
C GLN A 14 12.85 16.33 0.72
N ASP A 15 12.27 15.36 1.42
CA ASP A 15 12.58 13.94 1.20
C ASP A 15 12.13 13.49 -0.19
N VAL A 16 10.97 13.98 -0.67
CA VAL A 16 10.46 13.70 -2.02
C VAL A 16 11.45 14.17 -3.08
N ILE A 17 11.98 15.39 -2.94
CA ILE A 17 12.99 15.94 -3.87
C ILE A 17 14.22 15.02 -3.88
N ASN A 18 14.78 14.73 -2.71
CA ASN A 18 15.97 13.90 -2.57
C ASN A 18 15.77 12.49 -3.17
N ALA A 19 14.61 11.88 -2.93
CA ALA A 19 14.28 10.56 -3.45
C ALA A 19 14.21 10.56 -4.99
N ILE A 20 13.53 11.55 -5.59
CA ILE A 20 13.44 11.66 -7.05
C ILE A 20 14.83 11.86 -7.68
N GLU A 21 15.70 12.67 -7.06
CA GLU A 21 17.07 12.89 -7.52
C GLU A 21 17.93 11.62 -7.50
N GLN A 22 17.72 10.76 -6.49
CA GLN A 22 18.30 9.43 -6.33
C GLN A 22 17.60 8.34 -7.17
N ASP A 23 16.76 8.76 -8.10
CA ASP A 23 16.02 7.90 -9.03
C ASP A 23 14.97 6.98 -8.39
N TYR A 24 14.60 7.23 -7.13
CA TYR A 24 13.46 6.57 -6.51
C TYR A 24 12.16 6.97 -7.21
N ARG A 25 11.29 5.99 -7.44
CA ARG A 25 9.94 6.14 -8.01
C ARG A 25 8.94 5.36 -7.19
N LEU A 26 7.67 5.75 -7.30
CA LEU A 26 6.60 5.07 -6.57
C LEU A 26 6.50 3.59 -7.00
N PRO A 27 6.31 2.67 -6.03
CA PRO A 27 6.08 1.27 -6.33
C PRO A 27 4.75 1.08 -7.08
N PRO A 28 4.55 -0.05 -7.75
CA PRO A 28 3.28 -0.35 -8.38
C PRO A 28 2.15 -0.38 -7.32
N PRO A 29 0.99 0.24 -7.58
CA PRO A 29 -0.17 0.05 -6.72
C PRO A 29 -0.61 -1.42 -6.64
N MET A 30 -1.34 -1.81 -5.59
CA MET A 30 -1.93 -3.16 -5.50
C MET A 30 -2.72 -3.51 -6.75
N ASP A 31 -2.60 -4.73 -7.27
CA ASP A 31 -3.32 -5.20 -8.46
C ASP A 31 -3.07 -4.33 -9.71
N CYS A 32 -1.94 -3.60 -9.78
CA CYS A 32 -1.59 -2.80 -10.95
C CYS A 32 -1.00 -3.69 -12.05
N PRO A 33 -1.52 -3.65 -13.30
CA PRO A 33 -0.91 -4.38 -14.41
C PRO A 33 0.54 -3.92 -14.69
N SER A 34 1.44 -4.87 -14.98
CA SER A 34 2.86 -4.59 -15.27
C SER A 34 3.04 -3.59 -16.39
N ALA A 35 2.26 -3.73 -17.46
CA ALA A 35 2.31 -2.83 -18.60
C ALA A 35 1.95 -1.38 -18.21
N LEU A 36 0.99 -1.20 -17.30
CA LEU A 36 0.58 0.12 -16.86
C LEU A 36 1.61 0.77 -15.93
N HIS A 37 2.18 0.00 -15.00
CA HIS A 37 3.27 0.50 -14.15
C HIS A 37 4.52 0.84 -14.97
N GLN A 38 4.85 0.03 -15.98
CA GLN A 38 5.94 0.35 -16.89
C GLN A 38 5.70 1.69 -17.61
N LEU A 39 4.48 1.92 -18.12
CA LEU A 39 4.13 3.20 -18.73
C LEU A 39 4.30 4.39 -17.74
N MET A 40 4.01 4.20 -16.45
CA MET A 40 4.28 5.22 -15.43
C MET A 40 5.79 5.48 -15.29
N LEU A 41 6.62 4.43 -15.23
CA LEU A 41 8.07 4.56 -15.16
C LEU A 41 8.65 5.25 -16.40
N ASP A 42 8.12 4.96 -17.58
CA ASP A 42 8.50 5.62 -18.84
C ASP A 42 8.15 7.12 -18.80
N CYS A 43 7.00 7.48 -18.21
CA CYS A 43 6.64 8.89 -17.98
C CYS A 43 7.57 9.58 -16.96
N TRP A 44 8.15 8.82 -16.03
CA TRP A 44 8.98 9.34 -14.94
C TRP A 44 10.49 9.23 -15.20
N GLN A 45 10.90 9.06 -16.45
CA GLN A 45 12.31 9.05 -16.83
C GLN A 45 13.01 10.36 -16.45
N LYS A 46 14.25 10.25 -15.96
CA LYS A 46 15.05 11.40 -15.53
C LYS A 46 15.34 12.34 -16.70
N ASP A 47 15.79 11.79 -17.82
CA ASP A 47 15.89 12.54 -19.08
C ASP A 47 14.48 12.78 -19.65
N ARG A 48 14.13 14.04 -19.88
CA ARG A 48 12.85 14.42 -20.46
C ARG A 48 12.70 13.99 -21.92
N ASN A 49 13.80 13.83 -22.64
CA ASN A 49 13.77 13.54 -24.08
C ASN A 49 13.38 12.09 -24.38
N VAL A 50 13.51 11.19 -23.40
CA VAL A 50 13.12 9.78 -23.55
C VAL A 50 11.69 9.49 -23.07
N ARG A 51 11.01 10.49 -22.47
CA ARG A 51 9.62 10.34 -22.04
C ARG A 51 8.71 10.24 -23.27
N PRO A 52 7.68 9.37 -23.24
CA PRO A 52 6.75 9.24 -24.36
C PRO A 52 5.96 10.54 -24.56
N ARG A 53 5.64 10.86 -25.82
CA ARG A 53 4.70 11.97 -26.10
C ARG A 53 3.28 11.52 -25.79
N PHE A 54 2.37 12.47 -25.62
CA PHE A 54 0.96 12.16 -25.38
C PHE A 54 0.33 11.26 -26.46
N THR A 55 0.73 11.43 -27.72
CA THR A 55 0.29 10.57 -28.82
C THR A 55 0.70 9.10 -28.61
N ASP A 56 1.91 8.88 -28.09
CA ASP A 56 2.45 7.55 -27.82
C ASP A 56 1.76 6.92 -26.60
N ILE A 57 1.49 7.73 -25.57
CA ILE A 57 0.73 7.30 -24.37
C ILE A 57 -0.67 6.83 -24.79
N VAL A 58 -1.40 7.64 -25.55
CA VAL A 58 -2.75 7.28 -26.03
C VAL A 58 -2.70 5.99 -26.85
N SER A 59 -1.79 5.90 -27.84
CA SER A 59 -1.62 4.70 -28.66
C SER A 59 -1.32 3.45 -27.83
N THR A 60 -0.53 3.59 -26.76
CA THR A 60 -0.19 2.49 -25.86
C THR A 60 -1.40 2.03 -25.05
N LEU A 61 -2.14 2.97 -24.42
CA LEU A 61 -3.36 2.66 -23.67
C LEU A 61 -4.43 2.00 -24.56
N ASP A 62 -4.58 2.51 -25.78
CA ASP A 62 -5.46 1.97 -26.80
C ASP A 62 -5.16 0.50 -27.13
N LYS A 63 -3.88 0.14 -27.28
CA LYS A 63 -3.45 -1.26 -27.50
C LYS A 63 -3.79 -2.14 -26.30
N MET A 64 -3.63 -1.63 -25.07
CA MET A 64 -3.99 -2.37 -23.86
C MET A 64 -5.50 -2.63 -23.79
N ILE A 65 -6.32 -1.62 -24.11
CA ILE A 65 -7.79 -1.74 -24.09
C ILE A 65 -8.27 -2.73 -25.17
N ARG A 66 -7.68 -2.70 -26.37
CA ARG A 66 -8.01 -3.64 -27.46
C ARG A 66 -7.54 -5.07 -27.19
N ASN A 67 -6.59 -5.27 -26.29
CA ASN A 67 -6.12 -6.59 -25.85
C ASN A 67 -6.07 -6.70 -24.31
N PRO A 68 -7.22 -6.89 -23.65
CA PRO A 68 -7.30 -6.90 -22.19
C PRO A 68 -6.51 -8.05 -21.54
N ALA A 69 -6.14 -9.09 -22.29
CA ALA A 69 -5.26 -10.14 -21.78
C ALA A 69 -3.88 -9.61 -21.37
N SER A 70 -3.40 -8.53 -22.00
CA SER A 70 -2.15 -7.85 -21.66
C SER A 70 -2.14 -7.23 -20.25
N LEU A 71 -3.31 -7.00 -19.67
CA LEU A 71 -3.47 -6.39 -18.34
C LEU A 71 -3.53 -7.42 -17.20
N LYS A 72 -3.49 -8.72 -17.51
CA LYS A 72 -3.59 -9.79 -16.50
C LYS A 72 -2.32 -9.97 -15.68
N ALA A 73 -1.16 -9.67 -16.26
CA ALA A 73 0.11 -9.73 -15.55
C ALA A 73 0.18 -8.53 -14.59
N VAL A 74 0.18 -8.81 -13.29
CA VAL A 74 0.34 -7.81 -12.25
C VAL A 74 1.83 -7.47 -12.11
N ALA A 75 2.15 -6.18 -11.96
CA ALA A 75 3.50 -5.74 -11.68
C ALA A 75 3.99 -6.46 -10.43
N ASN A 76 5.05 -7.28 -10.58
CA ASN A 76 5.78 -7.74 -9.42
C ASN A 76 6.27 -6.50 -8.69
N ILE A 77 5.94 -6.40 -7.40
CA ILE A 77 6.69 -5.54 -6.50
C ILE A 77 8.09 -6.16 -6.51
N PRO A 78 9.14 -5.53 -7.09
CA PRO A 78 10.47 -5.88 -6.62
C PRO A 78 10.38 -5.49 -5.16
N ALA A 79 10.36 -6.49 -4.26
CA ALA A 79 10.43 -6.22 -2.84
C ALA A 79 11.54 -5.16 -2.71
N PRO A 80 11.22 -3.95 -2.21
CA PRO A 80 12.29 -3.07 -1.80
C PRO A 80 13.14 -3.89 -0.83
N LEU A 81 14.33 -3.41 -0.53
CA LEU A 81 15.15 -3.89 0.60
C LEU A 81 14.46 -3.66 1.98
N LEU A 82 13.13 -3.78 2.03
CA LEU A 82 12.20 -3.82 3.15
C LEU A 82 11.62 -5.23 3.34
N ASP A 83 12.13 -6.27 2.66
CA ASP A 83 12.09 -7.63 3.24
C ASP A 83 13.14 -7.75 4.34
N ARG A 84 12.98 -6.90 5.36
CA ARG A 84 13.36 -7.24 6.71
C ARG A 84 12.04 -7.25 7.45
N SER A 85 11.48 -8.45 7.56
CA SER A 85 10.39 -8.84 8.45
C SER A 85 9.07 -8.09 8.22
N ILE A 86 8.05 -8.80 7.73
CA ILE A 86 6.76 -8.72 8.44
C ILE A 86 7.09 -9.31 9.81
N PRO A 87 7.22 -8.52 10.88
CA PRO A 87 7.36 -9.08 12.20
C PRO A 87 6.10 -9.91 12.43
N ASP A 88 6.27 -11.12 12.93
CA ASP A 88 5.17 -11.96 13.41
C ASP A 88 4.21 -11.07 14.22
N VAL A 89 2.89 -11.20 14.12
CA VAL A 89 1.97 -10.26 14.80
C VAL A 89 2.15 -10.26 16.33
N ASN A 90 2.75 -11.33 16.87
CA ASN A 90 3.24 -11.42 18.26
C ASN A 90 4.41 -10.48 18.60
N THR A 91 4.97 -9.76 17.62
CA THR A 91 6.09 -8.82 17.79
C THR A 91 5.60 -7.39 18.03
N PHE A 92 4.33 -7.09 17.77
CA PHE A 92 3.82 -5.73 17.96
C PHE A 92 3.29 -5.53 19.38
N SER A 93 3.92 -4.62 20.11
CA SER A 93 3.53 -4.26 21.48
C SER A 93 2.32 -3.33 21.54
N SER A 94 2.02 -2.59 20.46
CA SER A 94 0.97 -1.57 20.47
C SER A 94 0.30 -1.38 19.11
N VAL A 95 -0.85 -0.69 19.13
CA VAL A 95 -1.56 -0.25 17.91
C VAL A 95 -0.73 0.74 17.10
N GLU A 96 0.09 1.56 17.76
CA GLU A 96 1.00 2.50 17.10
C GLU A 96 2.09 1.78 16.31
N ASP A 97 2.74 0.78 16.92
CA ASP A 97 3.78 -0.04 16.27
C ASP A 97 3.21 -0.78 15.05
N TRP A 98 2.02 -1.36 15.19
CA TRP A 98 1.34 -2.05 14.10
C TRP A 98 0.99 -1.09 12.96
N LEU A 99 0.41 0.08 13.26
CA LEU A 99 0.12 1.10 12.25
C LEU A 99 1.40 1.58 11.57
N ALA A 100 2.50 1.77 12.29
CA ALA A 100 3.79 2.13 11.70
C ALA A 100 4.32 1.05 10.75
N ALA A 101 4.25 -0.22 11.15
CA ALA A 101 4.71 -1.32 10.34
C ALA A 101 3.92 -1.47 9.03
N ILE A 102 2.61 -1.28 9.06
CA ILE A 102 1.79 -1.32 7.85
C ILE A 102 1.78 0.03 7.11
N LYS A 103 2.59 1.00 7.53
CA LYS A 103 2.59 2.37 7.02
C LYS A 103 1.18 2.96 6.99
N MET A 104 0.58 3.09 8.17
CA MET A 104 -0.73 3.70 8.44
C MET A 104 -0.70 4.55 9.72
N SER A 105 0.48 5.00 10.18
CA SER A 105 0.66 5.80 11.40
C SER A 105 -0.20 7.06 11.46
N GLN A 106 -0.61 7.62 10.31
CA GLN A 106 -1.49 8.79 10.25
C GLN A 106 -2.87 8.53 10.87
N TYR A 107 -3.27 7.27 10.99
CA TYR A 107 -4.51 6.89 11.64
C TYR A 107 -4.35 6.62 13.14
N ARG A 108 -3.16 6.76 13.71
CA ARG A 108 -2.90 6.47 15.13
C ARG A 108 -3.89 7.17 16.05
N ASP A 109 -4.00 8.48 15.94
CA ASP A 109 -4.88 9.25 16.82
C ASP A 109 -6.36 8.91 16.56
N ASN A 110 -6.74 8.58 15.33
CA ASN A 110 -8.09 8.13 14.98
C ASN A 110 -8.45 6.81 15.69
N PHE A 111 -7.52 5.85 15.74
CA PHE A 111 -7.69 4.58 16.44
C PHE A 111 -7.75 4.80 17.95
N LEU A 112 -6.77 5.48 18.52
CA LEU A 112 -6.65 5.67 19.97
C LEU A 112 -7.81 6.50 20.54
N ASN A 113 -8.17 7.62 19.90
CA ASN A 113 -9.29 8.47 20.33
C ASN A 113 -10.64 7.77 20.19
N SER A 114 -10.74 6.75 19.32
CA SER A 114 -11.95 5.94 19.15
C SER A 114 -11.98 4.69 20.05
N GLY A 115 -11.01 4.54 20.95
CA GLY A 115 -10.96 3.45 21.93
C GLY A 115 -10.30 2.16 21.43
N PHE A 116 -9.74 2.14 20.23
CA PHE A 116 -8.99 0.98 19.70
C PHE A 116 -7.54 1.01 20.21
N THR A 117 -7.37 0.72 21.50
CA THR A 117 -6.09 0.85 22.23
C THR A 117 -5.28 -0.45 22.31
N SER A 118 -5.81 -1.56 21.81
CA SER A 118 -5.11 -2.86 21.79
C SER A 118 -5.30 -3.59 20.47
N LEU A 119 -4.33 -4.45 20.10
CA LEU A 119 -4.43 -5.27 18.89
C LEU A 119 -5.60 -6.25 18.94
N GLN A 120 -6.03 -6.66 20.14
CA GLN A 120 -7.23 -7.50 20.31
C GLN A 120 -8.52 -6.78 19.91
N LEU A 121 -8.62 -5.48 20.19
CA LEU A 121 -9.76 -4.65 19.76
C LEU A 121 -9.68 -4.36 18.25
N VAL A 122 -8.49 -4.04 17.76
CA VAL A 122 -8.23 -3.83 16.32
C VAL A 122 -8.58 -5.07 15.51
N ALA A 123 -8.23 -6.26 16.02
CA ALA A 123 -8.55 -7.53 15.38
C ALA A 123 -10.06 -7.71 15.17
N GLN A 124 -10.93 -7.07 15.94
CA GLN A 124 -12.39 -7.20 15.82
C GLN A 124 -13.02 -6.17 14.88
N MET A 125 -12.25 -5.20 14.39
CA MET A 125 -12.79 -4.11 13.58
C MET A 125 -13.37 -4.57 12.25
N THR A 126 -14.39 -3.86 11.81
CA THR A 126 -15.06 -4.02 10.52
C THR A 126 -14.72 -2.87 9.57
N SER A 127 -15.15 -2.99 8.31
CA SER A 127 -15.06 -1.87 7.36
C SER A 127 -15.87 -0.66 7.81
N GLU A 128 -16.97 -0.86 8.53
CA GLU A 128 -17.83 0.20 9.05
C GLU A 128 -17.11 0.96 10.19
N ASP A 129 -16.39 0.25 11.06
CA ASP A 129 -15.58 0.88 12.11
C ASP A 129 -14.49 1.78 11.52
N LEU A 130 -13.81 1.32 10.47
CA LEU A 130 -12.77 2.10 9.80
C LEU A 130 -13.33 3.40 9.21
N LEU A 131 -14.51 3.33 8.57
CA LEU A 131 -15.21 4.51 8.09
C LEU A 131 -15.56 5.47 9.23
N ARG A 132 -16.11 4.93 10.34
CA ARG A 132 -16.53 5.71 11.51
C ARG A 132 -15.38 6.46 12.17
N ILE A 133 -14.18 5.89 12.20
CA ILE A 133 -12.99 6.55 12.77
C ILE A 133 -12.25 7.46 11.77
N GLY A 134 -12.77 7.64 10.55
CA GLY A 134 -12.19 8.58 9.57
C GLY A 134 -11.20 7.97 8.58
N VAL A 135 -11.09 6.64 8.48
CA VAL A 135 -10.37 5.96 7.40
C VAL A 135 -11.30 5.88 6.18
N THR A 136 -11.39 6.94 5.38
CA THR A 136 -12.35 7.02 4.26
C THR A 136 -11.77 6.56 2.91
N LEU A 137 -10.44 6.53 2.77
CA LEU A 137 -9.80 6.12 1.52
C LEU A 137 -9.89 4.60 1.34
N ALA A 138 -10.52 4.15 0.24
CA ALA A 138 -10.76 2.74 -0.04
C ALA A 138 -9.48 1.89 -0.07
N GLY A 139 -8.37 2.44 -0.58
CA GLY A 139 -7.07 1.77 -0.56
C GLY A 139 -6.53 1.55 0.86
N HIS A 140 -6.71 2.53 1.74
CA HIS A 140 -6.28 2.43 3.13
C HIS A 140 -7.17 1.45 3.91
N GLN A 141 -8.48 1.50 3.71
CA GLN A 141 -9.41 0.53 4.29
C GLN A 141 -9.02 -0.89 3.89
N LYS A 142 -8.81 -1.16 2.59
CA LYS A 142 -8.40 -2.48 2.10
C LYS A 142 -7.11 -2.93 2.76
N LYS A 143 -6.06 -2.09 2.79
CA LYS A 143 -4.76 -2.43 3.37
C LYS A 143 -4.82 -2.75 4.87
N ILE A 144 -5.58 -1.95 5.62
CA ILE A 144 -5.80 -2.15 7.06
C ILE A 144 -6.60 -3.43 7.31
N LEU A 145 -7.71 -3.64 6.59
CA LEU A 145 -8.54 -4.85 6.73
C LEU A 145 -7.78 -6.13 6.36
N THR A 146 -6.96 -6.12 5.31
CA THR A 146 -6.12 -7.26 4.95
C THR A 146 -5.13 -7.61 6.07
N ASN A 147 -4.52 -6.61 6.72
CA ASN A 147 -3.64 -6.86 7.87
C ASN A 147 -4.40 -7.35 9.11
N ILE A 148 -5.61 -6.85 9.36
CA ILE A 148 -6.51 -7.35 10.42
C ILE A 148 -6.86 -8.83 10.18
N GLN A 149 -7.11 -9.23 8.93
CA GLN A 149 -7.38 -10.63 8.61
C GLN A 149 -6.18 -11.53 8.92
N SER A 150 -4.96 -11.13 8.52
CA SER A 150 -3.74 -11.87 8.87
C SER A 150 -3.54 -11.99 10.39
N MET A 151 -3.78 -10.89 11.12
CA MET A 151 -3.73 -10.84 12.58
C MET A 151 -4.72 -11.84 13.22
N ARG A 152 -5.95 -11.94 12.72
CA ARG A 152 -6.95 -12.92 13.20
C ARG A 152 -6.48 -14.37 13.03
N VAL A 153 -5.92 -14.69 11.86
CA VAL A 153 -5.44 -16.05 11.56
C VAL A 153 -4.31 -16.44 12.53
N GLN A 154 -3.36 -15.54 12.78
CA GLN A 154 -2.26 -15.79 13.72
C GLN A 154 -2.73 -15.93 15.18
N MET A 155 -3.67 -15.08 15.62
CA MET A 155 -4.28 -15.19 16.95
C MET A 155 -5.08 -16.48 17.16
N SER A 156 -5.68 -17.02 16.09
CA SER A 156 -6.40 -18.31 16.15
C SER A 156 -5.47 -19.53 16.18
N GLN A 157 -4.23 -19.40 15.70
CA GLN A 157 -3.25 -20.50 15.69
C GLN A 157 -2.47 -20.61 17.02
N SER A 158 -2.28 -19.50 17.74
CA SER A 158 -1.62 -19.48 19.06
C SER A 158 -2.49 -20.04 20.21
N SER A 159 -3.76 -20.38 19.94
CA SER A 159 -4.72 -20.89 20.93
C SER A 159 -4.88 -22.42 20.93
N THR A 160 -4.05 -23.17 20.19
CA THR A 160 -4.02 -24.64 20.26
C THR A 160 -3.11 -25.10 21.39
N PRO A 161 -3.61 -25.77 22.45
CA PRO A 161 -2.72 -26.37 23.44
C PRO A 161 -2.01 -27.56 22.79
N MET A 162 -0.68 -27.64 22.94
CA MET A 162 0.04 -28.88 22.68
C MET A 162 -0.53 -29.95 23.63
N ALA A 163 -1.22 -30.94 23.05
CA ALA A 163 -1.56 -32.19 23.71
C ALA A 163 -0.36 -33.12 23.74
#